data_AF-A0A232FEH5-F1
#
_entry.id   AF-A0A232FEH5-F1
#
_cell.length_a   1.000
_cell.length_b   1.000
_cell.length_c   1.000
_cell.angle_alpha   90.00
_cell.angle_beta   90.00
_cell.angle_gamma   90.00
#
_symmetry.space_group_name_H-M   'P 1'
#
loop_
_entity.id
_entity.type
_entity.pdbx_description
1 polymer ?
#
loop_
_entity_poly.entity_id
_entity_poly.type
_entity_poly.pdbx_seq_one_letter_code
_entity_poly.pdbx_strand_id
1 'polypeptide(L)'
;MREQNTVGDFYDEINVLLSSVKNTLKIEKGEELKNEMMAPLETIAVDVFIKDLPANLVERVDYSKPNDLREAYEEAVRLETRMEAKIIPDSRPYRGRGQNYDNQDNYIGPQNGDNYRNYEEYRHENRYQNNQ
;
A
#
# COMPACT_ATOMS: atom_id res chain seq x y z
N MET A 1 -11.06 -10.56 15.25
CA MET A 1 -11.83 -10.59 13.97
C MET A 1 -12.38 -12.01 13.75
N ARG A 2 -13.64 -12.17 13.34
CA ARG A 2 -14.20 -13.49 13.00
C ARG A 2 -13.77 -13.90 11.59
N GLU A 3 -13.63 -15.20 11.33
CA GLU A 3 -13.12 -15.73 10.05
C GLU A 3 -13.90 -15.30 8.79
N GLN A 4 -15.17 -14.90 8.94
CA GLN A 4 -16.03 -14.46 7.83
C GLN A 4 -16.19 -12.93 7.73
N ASN A 5 -15.69 -12.18 8.70
CA ASN A 5 -15.79 -10.72 8.66
C ASN A 5 -14.79 -10.19 7.64
N THR A 6 -15.16 -9.13 6.93
CA THR A 6 -14.19 -8.31 6.18
C THR A 6 -13.46 -7.38 7.14
N VAL A 7 -12.34 -6.80 6.68
CA VAL A 7 -11.62 -5.76 7.45
C VAL A 7 -12.54 -4.56 7.73
N GLY A 8 -13.44 -4.23 6.80
CA GLY A 8 -14.48 -3.22 6.98
C GLY A 8 -15.46 -3.55 8.09
N ASP A 9 -16.00 -4.78 8.11
CA ASP A 9 -16.95 -5.21 9.16
C ASP A 9 -16.31 -5.13 10.55
N PHE A 10 -15.03 -5.51 10.66
CA PHE A 10 -14.30 -5.44 11.92
C PHE A 10 -14.03 -3.99 12.36
N TYR A 11 -13.67 -3.11 11.43
CA TYR A 11 -13.52 -1.68 11.69
C TYR A 11 -14.83 -1.05 12.18
N ASP A 12 -15.95 -1.38 11.55
CA ASP A 12 -17.27 -0.87 11.94
C ASP A 12 -17.68 -1.39 13.34
N GLU A 13 -17.43 -2.66 13.64
CA GLU A 13 -17.70 -3.25 14.97
C GLU A 13 -16.95 -2.51 16.08
N ILE A 14 -15.66 -2.22 15.88
CA ILE A 14 -14.86 -1.45 16.85
C ILE A 14 -15.40 -0.02 16.98
N ASN A 15 -15.76 0.65 15.89
CA ASN A 15 -16.28 2.02 15.94
C ASN A 15 -17.63 2.11 16.65
N VAL A 16 -18.51 1.12 16.48
CA VAL A 16 -19.78 1.03 17.20
C VAL A 16 -19.52 0.89 18.71
N LEU A 17 -18.57 0.04 19.09
CA LEU A 17 -18.17 -0.14 20.49
C LEU A 17 -17.59 1.14 21.10
N LEU A 18 -16.62 1.78 20.43
CA LEU A 18 -16.03 3.05 20.88
C LEU A 18 -17.09 4.15 21.03
N SER A 19 -18.03 4.24 20.07
CA SER A 19 -19.13 5.20 20.13
C SER A 19 -20.06 4.95 21.30
N SER A 20 -20.38 3.67 21.58
CA SER A 20 -21.18 3.28 22.74
C SER A 20 -20.51 3.69 24.04
N VAL A 21 -19.23 3.36 24.22
CA VAL A 21 -18.46 3.73 25.42
C VAL A 21 -18.37 5.25 25.57
N LYS A 22 -18.09 5.97 24.49
CA LYS A 22 -18.03 7.44 24.48
C LYS A 22 -19.34 8.08 24.94
N ASN A 23 -20.48 7.55 24.48
CA ASN A 23 -21.80 8.03 24.89
C ASN A 23 -22.08 7.74 26.36
N THR A 24 -21.76 6.55 26.85
CA THR A 24 -21.91 6.19 28.27
C THR A 24 -21.06 7.09 29.16
N LEU A 25 -19.78 7.29 28.81
CA LEU A 25 -18.87 8.16 29.55
C LEU A 25 -19.33 9.62 29.57
N LYS A 26 -19.86 10.11 28.46
CA LYS A 26 -20.42 11.47 28.38
C LYS A 26 -21.60 11.66 29.35
N ILE A 27 -22.47 10.65 29.46
CA ILE A 27 -23.64 10.70 30.35
C ILE A 27 -23.21 10.61 31.83
N GLU A 28 -22.26 9.74 32.15
CA GLU A 28 -21.91 9.42 33.55
C GLU A 28 -20.87 10.36 34.17
N LYS A 29 -19.91 10.84 33.38
CA LYS A 29 -18.69 11.49 33.88
C LYS A 29 -18.49 12.92 33.39
N GLY A 30 -19.29 13.38 32.42
CA GLY A 30 -19.13 14.69 31.78
C GLY A 30 -18.03 14.71 30.70
N GLU A 31 -17.96 15.82 29.95
CA GLU A 31 -17.14 15.91 28.72
C GLU A 31 -15.62 15.85 28.96
N GLU A 32 -15.10 16.45 30.05
CA GLU A 32 -13.65 16.48 30.34
C GLU A 32 -13.11 15.09 30.66
N LEU A 33 -13.73 14.40 31.62
CA LEU A 33 -13.26 13.08 32.06
C LEU A 33 -13.50 12.00 30.99
N LYS A 34 -14.49 12.19 30.12
CA LYS A 34 -14.70 11.36 28.93
C LYS A 34 -13.50 11.40 28.00
N ASN A 35 -12.93 12.57 27.68
CA ASN A 35 -11.78 12.64 26.78
C ASN A 35 -10.54 11.96 27.38
N GLU A 36 -10.30 12.14 28.68
CA GLU A 36 -9.19 11.48 29.40
C GLU A 36 -9.29 9.96 29.35
N MET A 37 -10.51 9.42 29.52
CA MET A 37 -10.76 7.98 29.47
C MET A 37 -10.82 7.42 28.04
N MET A 38 -11.21 8.21 27.04
CA MET A 38 -11.28 7.76 25.65
C MET A 38 -9.90 7.59 25.01
N ALA A 39 -8.92 8.43 25.34
CA ALA A 39 -7.58 8.35 24.74
C ALA A 39 -6.90 6.96 24.89
N PRO A 40 -6.85 6.34 26.10
CA PRO A 40 -6.29 4.99 26.24
C PRO A 40 -7.16 3.93 25.54
N LEU A 41 -8.48 4.11 25.47
CA LEU A 41 -9.39 3.18 24.79
C LEU A 41 -9.18 3.19 23.27
N GLU A 42 -9.00 4.37 22.68
CA GLU A 42 -8.68 4.53 21.26
C GLU A 42 -7.33 3.88 20.93
N THR A 43 -6.34 4.03 21.80
CA THR A 43 -5.04 3.36 21.66
C THR A 43 -5.19 1.84 21.68
N ILE A 44 -5.94 1.30 22.65
CA ILE A 44 -6.22 -0.14 22.74
C ILE A 44 -6.99 -0.63 21.51
N ALA A 45 -7.90 0.16 20.98
CA ALA A 45 -8.66 -0.21 19.78
C ALA A 45 -7.76 -0.40 18.56
N VAL A 46 -6.73 0.44 18.39
CA VAL A 46 -5.72 0.27 17.34
C VAL A 46 -4.95 -1.04 17.54
N ASP A 47 -4.45 -1.29 18.75
CA ASP A 47 -3.70 -2.51 19.06
C ASP A 47 -4.53 -3.77 18.81
N VAL A 48 -5.79 -3.77 19.24
CA VAL A 48 -6.73 -4.88 19.04
C VAL A 48 -7.00 -5.05 17.55
N PHE A 49 -7.26 -3.96 16.83
CA PHE A 49 -7.51 -4.02 15.40
C PHE A 49 -6.34 -4.70 14.67
N ILE A 50 -5.10 -4.24 14.89
CA ILE A 50 -3.90 -4.78 14.23
C ILE A 50 -3.67 -6.25 14.60
N LYS A 51 -3.75 -6.62 15.88
CA LYS A 51 -3.48 -7.99 16.35
C LYS A 51 -4.46 -9.02 15.81
N ASP A 52 -5.70 -8.59 15.60
CA ASP A 52 -6.79 -9.44 15.12
C ASP A 52 -6.92 -9.47 13.59
N LEU A 53 -6.10 -8.70 12.86
CA LEU A 53 -6.08 -8.78 11.40
C LEU A 53 -5.60 -10.16 10.91
N PRO A 54 -5.94 -10.55 9.67
CA PRO A 54 -5.34 -11.69 8.99
C PRO A 54 -3.80 -11.61 9.01
N ALA A 55 -3.13 -12.74 9.27
CA ALA A 55 -1.68 -12.80 9.46
C ALA A 55 -0.85 -12.17 8.31
N ASN A 56 -1.38 -12.20 7.08
CA ASN A 56 -0.78 -11.58 5.90
C ASN A 56 -0.81 -10.04 5.90
N LEU A 57 -1.64 -9.43 6.75
CA LEU A 57 -1.76 -7.97 6.91
C LEU A 57 -1.05 -7.47 8.17
N VAL A 58 -1.12 -8.22 9.29
CA VAL A 58 -0.61 -7.83 10.61
C VAL A 58 0.77 -7.18 10.54
N GLU A 59 1.77 -7.87 10.00
CA GLU A 59 3.16 -7.40 9.98
C GLU A 59 3.31 -6.07 9.22
N ARG A 60 2.56 -5.89 8.13
CA ARG A 60 2.68 -4.72 7.26
C ARG A 60 1.94 -3.51 7.81
N VAL A 61 0.79 -3.74 8.44
CA VAL A 61 0.04 -2.68 9.13
C VAL A 61 0.80 -2.28 10.40
N ASP A 62 1.34 -3.21 11.16
CA ASP A 62 2.15 -2.91 12.37
C ASP A 62 3.42 -2.12 12.01
N TYR A 63 4.06 -2.44 10.88
CA TYR A 63 5.23 -1.68 10.39
C TYR A 63 4.93 -0.20 10.11
N SER A 64 3.71 0.14 9.67
CA SER A 64 3.34 1.53 9.39
C SER A 64 3.14 2.37 10.66
N LYS A 65 2.99 1.70 11.82
CA LYS A 65 2.76 2.33 13.14
C LYS A 65 1.63 3.37 13.09
N PRO A 66 0.39 2.94 12.77
CA PRO A 66 -0.73 3.86 12.65
C PRO A 66 -1.01 4.54 14.00
N ASN A 67 -1.32 5.84 13.96
CA ASN A 67 -1.60 6.63 15.15
C ASN A 67 -3.04 6.49 15.63
N ASP A 68 -3.94 6.11 14.73
CA ASP A 68 -5.36 5.94 15.01
C ASP A 68 -5.95 4.75 14.23
N LEU A 69 -7.19 4.40 14.60
CA LEU A 69 -7.89 3.24 14.05
C LEU A 69 -8.16 3.40 12.55
N ARG A 70 -8.34 4.63 12.08
CA ARG A 70 -8.62 4.93 10.68
C ARG A 70 -7.38 4.73 9.83
N GLU A 71 -6.22 5.21 10.27
CA GLU A 71 -4.94 4.96 9.59
C GLU A 71 -4.65 3.45 9.49
N ALA A 72 -4.91 2.70 10.57
CA ALA A 72 -4.76 1.25 10.58
C ALA A 72 -5.68 0.57 9.55
N TYR A 73 -6.93 1.00 9.48
CA TYR A 73 -7.92 0.52 8.51
C TYR A 73 -7.54 0.85 7.07
N GLU A 74 -7.17 2.10 6.79
CA GLU A 74 -6.81 2.54 5.44
C GLU A 74 -5.59 1.78 4.90
N GLU A 75 -4.57 1.53 5.74
CA GLU A 75 -3.41 0.73 5.33
C GLU A 75 -3.78 -0.75 5.13
N ALA A 76 -4.63 -1.33 5.99
CA ALA A 76 -5.11 -2.70 5.84
C ALA A 76 -5.83 -2.89 4.49
N VAL A 77 -6.79 -2.02 4.15
CA VAL A 77 -7.55 -2.06 2.89
C VAL A 77 -6.63 -1.87 1.68
N ARG A 78 -5.66 -0.94 1.77
CA ARG A 78 -4.68 -0.72 0.71
C ARG A 78 -3.84 -1.96 0.46
N LEU A 79 -3.45 -2.68 1.51
CA LEU A 79 -2.67 -3.91 1.41
C LEU A 79 -3.48 -5.06 0.82
N GLU A 80 -4.74 -5.22 1.23
CA GLU A 80 -5.68 -6.19 0.61
C GLU A 80 -5.79 -5.95 -0.90
N THR A 81 -6.07 -4.70 -1.30
CA THR A 81 -6.19 -4.31 -2.71
C THR A 81 -4.92 -4.63 -3.51
N ARG A 82 -3.73 -4.38 -2.94
CA ARG A 82 -2.45 -4.69 -3.59
C ARG A 82 -2.20 -6.19 -3.71
N MET A 83 -2.63 -6.96 -2.73
CA MET A 83 -2.51 -8.42 -2.79
C MET A 83 -3.43 -9.01 -3.85
N GLU A 84 -4.68 -8.56 -3.92
CA GLU A 84 -5.63 -8.94 -4.98
C GLU A 84 -5.09 -8.58 -6.37
N ALA A 85 -4.55 -7.37 -6.54
CA ALA A 85 -3.95 -6.94 -7.81
C ALA A 85 -2.72 -7.78 -8.20
N LYS A 86 -1.94 -8.29 -7.23
CA LYS A 86 -0.78 -9.16 -7.48
C LYS A 86 -1.18 -10.60 -7.83
N ILE A 87 -2.38 -11.02 -7.47
CA ILE A 87 -2.92 -12.36 -7.77
C ILE A 87 -3.43 -12.44 -9.21
N ILE A 88 -3.69 -11.33 -9.89
CA ILE A 88 -4.02 -11.32 -11.32
C ILE A 88 -2.83 -11.91 -12.10
N PRO A 89 -2.94 -13.12 -12.68
CA PRO A 89 -1.91 -13.62 -13.57
C PRO A 89 -1.89 -12.69 -14.77
N ASP A 90 -0.72 -12.14 -15.09
CA ASP A 90 -0.53 -11.36 -16.29
C ASP A 90 -0.82 -12.28 -17.48
N SER A 91 -2.07 -12.31 -17.93
CA SER A 91 -2.57 -13.08 -19.06
C SER A 91 -2.09 -12.50 -20.40
N ARG A 92 -1.19 -11.51 -20.33
CA ARG A 92 -0.32 -11.16 -21.43
C ARG A 92 0.44 -12.43 -21.82
N PRO A 93 0.38 -12.86 -23.09
CA PRO A 93 1.22 -13.95 -23.54
C PRO A 93 2.65 -13.55 -23.20
N TYR A 94 3.31 -14.39 -22.40
CA TYR A 94 4.74 -14.33 -22.18
C TYR A 94 5.38 -14.34 -23.57
N ARG A 95 5.70 -13.18 -24.13
CA ARG A 95 6.60 -13.08 -25.28
C ARG A 95 7.96 -13.44 -24.73
N GLY A 96 8.19 -14.76 -24.62
CA GLY A 96 9.50 -15.31 -24.37
C GLY A 96 10.45 -14.64 -25.35
N ARG A 97 11.39 -13.84 -24.82
CA ARG A 97 12.61 -13.55 -25.55
C ARG A 97 13.22 -14.91 -25.83
N GLY A 98 13.11 -15.37 -27.07
CA GLY A 98 13.79 -16.55 -27.55
C GLY A 98 15.27 -16.39 -27.24
N GLN A 99 15.75 -17.13 -26.25
CA GLN A 99 17.16 -17.41 -26.10
C GLN A 99 17.45 -18.55 -27.07
N ASN A 100 17.78 -18.19 -28.30
CA ASN A 100 18.43 -19.11 -29.22
C ASN A 100 19.76 -19.50 -28.57
N TYR A 101 19.87 -20.77 -28.18
CA TYR A 101 21.16 -21.39 -27.95
C TYR A 101 21.85 -21.52 -29.29
N ASP A 102 22.66 -20.53 -29.67
CA ASP A 102 23.54 -20.64 -30.83
C ASP A 102 24.94 -21.02 -30.38
N ASN A 103 25.41 -22.09 -31.01
CA ASN A 103 26.63 -22.83 -30.78
C ASN A 103 27.88 -21.97 -30.65
N GLN A 104 28.74 -22.39 -29.71
CA GLN A 104 30.15 -22.08 -29.72
C GLN A 104 30.77 -22.51 -31.05
N ASP A 105 31.42 -21.58 -31.76
CA ASP A 105 32.67 -21.83 -32.49
C ASP A 105 33.25 -20.53 -33.10
N ASN A 106 34.37 -20.09 -32.51
CA ASN A 106 35.60 -19.56 -33.14
C ASN A 106 35.53 -18.42 -34.21
N TYR A 107 36.05 -17.23 -33.86
CA TYR A 107 37.33 -16.63 -34.35
C TYR A 107 37.33 -15.06 -34.35
N ILE A 108 38.25 -14.50 -33.55
CA ILE A 108 39.03 -13.23 -33.64
C ILE A 108 38.33 -11.91 -34.04
N GLY A 109 38.10 -11.04 -33.05
CA GLY A 109 37.84 -9.61 -33.26
C GLY A 109 39.13 -8.75 -33.21
N PRO A 110 39.27 -7.70 -34.05
CA PRO A 110 40.27 -6.67 -33.85
C PRO A 110 39.87 -5.71 -32.73
N GLN A 111 40.87 -5.34 -31.93
CA GLN A 111 40.82 -4.38 -30.83
C GLN A 111 40.69 -2.92 -31.33
N ASN A 112 40.21 -2.06 -30.41
CA ASN A 112 40.27 -0.58 -30.39
C ASN A 112 39.06 0.11 -31.06
N GLY A 113 38.39 1.11 -30.48
CA GLY A 113 38.64 1.89 -29.27
C GLY A 113 37.51 2.91 -29.05
N ASP A 114 37.71 3.73 -28.02
CA ASP A 114 37.13 5.05 -27.83
C ASP A 114 35.70 5.18 -27.26
N ASN A 115 35.72 5.20 -25.94
CA ASN A 115 34.76 5.77 -25.03
C ASN A 115 34.70 7.31 -25.23
N TYR A 116 33.66 7.87 -25.85
CA TYR A 116 33.36 9.29 -25.77
C TYR A 116 31.88 9.57 -25.49
N ARG A 117 31.68 10.31 -24.39
CA ARG A 117 30.44 10.96 -23.97
C ARG A 117 29.98 11.95 -25.04
N ASN A 118 28.69 11.95 -25.37
CA ASN A 118 28.01 13.15 -25.89
C ASN A 118 26.59 13.19 -25.32
N TYR A 119 26.38 14.12 -24.37
CA TYR A 119 25.07 14.69 -24.08
C TYR A 119 24.84 15.76 -25.15
N GLU A 120 23.92 15.55 -26.08
CA GLU A 120 23.43 16.62 -26.94
C GLU A 120 21.93 16.84 -26.74
N GLU A 121 21.65 18.11 -26.43
CA GLU A 121 20.38 18.79 -26.30
C GLU A 121 19.49 18.59 -27.52
N TYR A 122 18.24 18.16 -27.31
CA TYR A 122 17.17 18.44 -28.28
C TYR A 122 16.13 19.37 -27.66
N ARG A 123 16.40 20.66 -27.86
CA ARG A 123 15.45 21.77 -27.83
C ARG A 123 14.42 21.53 -28.95
N HIS A 124 13.14 21.35 -28.60
CA HIS A 124 12.05 21.42 -29.58
C HIS A 124 11.27 22.73 -29.38
N GLU A 125 11.52 23.69 -30.27
CA GLU A 125 10.71 24.89 -30.47
C GLU A 125 9.41 24.52 -31.21
N ASN A 126 8.26 24.61 -30.54
CA ASN A 126 6.96 24.54 -31.19
C ASN A 126 6.62 25.89 -31.81
N ARG A 127 6.73 26.00 -33.13
CA ARG A 127 6.21 27.13 -33.91
C ARG A 127 4.70 27.00 -34.09
N TYR A 128 3.96 28.01 -33.63
CA TYR A 128 2.56 28.22 -33.91
C TYR A 128 2.34 28.47 -35.42
N GLN A 129 1.47 27.67 -36.04
CA GLN A 129 0.81 28.00 -37.30
C GLN A 129 -0.70 28.05 -37.01
N ASN A 130 -1.27 29.25 -36.97
CA ASN A 130 -2.71 29.45 -37.13
C ASN A 130 -2.89 30.14 -38.49
N ASN A 131 -3.58 29.45 -39.39
CA ASN A 131 -3.95 29.93 -40.70
C ASN A 131 -5.37 30.50 -40.65
N GLN A 132 -5.52 31.66 -41.30
CA GLN A 132 -6.73 32.29 -41.85
C GLN A 132 -7.71 32.99 -40.90
#